data_AF-A0A8K0KFJ7-F1
#
_entry.id   AF-A0A8K0KFJ7-F1
#
_cell.length_a   1.000
_cell.length_b   1.000
_cell.length_c   1.000
_cell.angle_alpha   90.00
_cell.angle_beta   90.00
_cell.angle_gamma   90.00
#
_symmetry.space_group_name_H-M   'P 1'
#
loop_
_entity.id
_entity.type
_entity.pdbx_description
1 polymer ?
#
loop_
_entity_poly.entity_id
_entity_poly.type
_entity_poly.pdbx_seq_one_letter_code
_entity_poly.pdbx_strand_id
1 'polypeptide(L)' 'MTPTEIHRPLKAVYSDNDVDRSTRDLKGNHYTSNDEVKAAIASWIREKSEEFFSDGMKKLVTRWEKCVRLNGDYV' A
#
# COMPACT_ATOMS: atom_id res chain seq x y z
N MET A 1 -22.07 -11.13 8.11
CA MET A 1 -21.01 -10.19 7.67
C MET A 1 -20.25 -10.89 6.56
N THR A 2 -20.43 -10.44 5.32
CA THR A 2 -19.88 -11.08 4.13
C THR A 2 -18.49 -10.52 3.81
N PRO A 3 -17.58 -11.29 3.18
CA PRO A 3 -16.21 -10.83 2.87
C PRO A 3 -16.14 -9.51 2.09
N THR A 4 -17.20 -9.20 1.34
CA THR A 4 -17.36 -8.00 0.52
C THR A 4 -17.51 -6.71 1.34
N GLU A 5 -18.04 -6.80 2.57
CA GLU A 5 -18.26 -5.66 3.47
C GLU A 5 -16.95 -5.18 4.12
N ILE A 6 -15.94 -6.06 4.21
CA ILE A 6 -14.62 -5.75 4.79
C ILE A 6 -13.66 -5.18 3.72
N HIS A 7 -13.89 -5.48 2.44
CA HIS A 7 -12.94 -5.14 1.38
C HIS A 7 -13.05 -3.70 0.84
N ARG A 8 -14.24 -3.09 0.91
CA ARG A 8 -14.47 -1.68 0.52
C ARG A 8 -13.89 -0.67 1.51
N PRO A 9 -14.01 -0.85 2.84
CA PRO A 9 -13.44 0.05 3.83
C PRO A 9 -11.91 0.19 3.78
N LEU A 10 -11.21 -0.90 3.49
CA LEU A 10 -9.74 -0.91 3.45
C LEU A 10 -9.18 -0.06 2.32
N LYS A 11 -9.80 0.01 1.14
CA LYS A 11 -9.22 0.76 0.00
C LYS A 11 -9.04 2.26 0.25
N ALA A 12 -9.91 2.85 1.06
CA ALA A 12 -10.03 4.29 1.18
C ALA A 12 -9.02 4.87 2.21
N VAL A 13 -8.66 4.08 3.24
CA VAL A 13 -7.54 4.34 4.15
C VAL A 13 -6.17 4.03 3.52
N TYR A 14 -6.13 3.09 2.56
CA TYR A 14 -4.90 2.62 1.91
C TYR A 14 -4.59 3.30 0.56
N SER A 15 -5.47 4.17 0.06
CA SER A 15 -5.28 4.93 -1.19
C SER A 15 -3.96 5.72 -1.20
N ASP A 16 -3.50 6.14 -0.03
CA ASP A 16 -2.25 6.88 0.17
C ASP A 16 -1.07 6.00 0.60
N ASN A 17 -1.14 4.69 0.37
CA ASN A 17 -0.12 3.75 0.83
C ASN A 17 0.93 3.45 -0.23
N ASP A 18 2.15 3.18 0.22
CA ASP A 18 3.28 2.81 -0.65
C ASP A 18 3.01 1.55 -1.48
N VAL A 19 2.08 0.72 -1.01
CA VAL A 19 1.53 -0.43 -1.74
C VAL A 19 0.83 0.00 -3.04
N ASP A 20 0.11 1.14 -3.07
CA ASP A 20 -0.47 1.67 -4.32
C ASP A 20 0.62 2.04 -5.31
N ARG A 21 1.70 2.69 -4.83
CA ARG A 21 2.87 3.04 -5.65
C ARG A 21 3.56 1.78 -6.19
N SER A 22 3.73 0.74 -5.38
CA SER A 22 4.24 -0.57 -5.83
C SER A 22 3.36 -1.18 -6.93
N THR A 23 2.04 -1.12 -6.76
CA THR A 23 1.12 -1.60 -7.78
C THR A 23 1.08 -0.74 -9.03
N ARG A 24 1.49 0.53 -9.03
CA ARG A 24 1.62 1.30 -10.27
C ARG A 24 2.88 0.92 -11.04
N ASP A 25 3.99 0.74 -10.34
CA ASP A 25 5.30 0.53 -10.95
C ASP A 25 5.49 -0.91 -11.46
N LEU A 26 4.85 -1.89 -10.80
CA LEU A 26 5.00 -3.32 -11.13
C LEU A 26 3.86 -3.89 -11.98
N LYS A 27 2.76 -3.14 -12.16
CA LYS A 27 1.60 -3.56 -12.94
C LYS A 27 1.86 -3.41 -14.42
N GLY A 28 1.33 -4.36 -15.20
CA GLY A 28 1.50 -4.42 -16.65
C GLY A 28 2.68 -5.28 -17.09
N ASN A 29 3.57 -5.65 -16.17
CA ASN A 29 4.62 -6.63 -16.42
C ASN A 29 4.02 -8.04 -16.41
N HIS A 30 4.46 -8.88 -17.35
CA HIS A 30 4.10 -10.29 -17.39
C HIS A 30 5.26 -11.13 -16.86
N TYR A 31 5.04 -11.81 -15.73
CA TYR A 31 6.01 -12.69 -15.11
C TYR A 31 5.67 -14.15 -15.40
N THR A 32 6.67 -14.95 -15.71
CA THR A 32 6.53 -16.37 -16.07
C THR A 32 6.76 -17.30 -14.89
N SER A 33 7.30 -16.79 -13.78
CA SER A 33 7.58 -17.58 -12.58
C SER A 33 7.54 -16.73 -11.30
N ASN A 34 7.38 -17.41 -10.16
CA ASN A 34 7.44 -16.76 -8.84
C ASN A 34 8.82 -16.14 -8.54
N ASP A 35 9.90 -16.71 -9.06
CA ASP A 35 11.24 -16.18 -8.81
C ASP A 35 11.48 -14.89 -9.60
N GLU A 36 10.88 -14.76 -10.78
CA GLU A 36 10.87 -13.52 -11.55
C GLU A 36 10.10 -12.41 -10.81
N VAL A 37 8.96 -12.73 -10.20
CA VAL A 37 8.20 -11.81 -9.35
C VAL A 37 9.02 -11.35 -8.15
N LYS A 38 9.68 -12.28 -7.43
CA LYS A 38 10.54 -11.95 -6.28
C LYS A 38 11.69 -11.04 -6.68
N ALA A 39 12.33 -11.32 -7.82
CA ALA A 39 13.43 -10.51 -8.33
C ALA A 39 12.97 -9.08 -8.67
N ALA A 40 11.84 -8.95 -9.36
CA ALA A 40 11.26 -7.64 -9.70
C ALA A 40 10.91 -6.82 -8.45
N ILE A 41 10.28 -7.45 -7.45
CA ILE A 41 9.96 -6.80 -6.18
C ILE A 41 11.25 -6.39 -5.45
N ALA A 42 12.25 -7.27 -5.39
CA ALA A 42 13.51 -6.98 -4.70
C ALA A 42 14.25 -5.81 -5.35
N SER A 43 14.31 -5.74 -6.68
CA SER A 43 14.88 -4.60 -7.40
C SER A 43 14.08 -3.33 -7.14
N TRP A 44 12.75 -3.39 -7.23
CA TRP A 44 11.89 -2.24 -6.98
C TRP A 44 12.07 -1.66 -5.58
N ILE A 45 12.21 -2.50 -4.55
CA ILE A 45 12.48 -2.06 -3.17
C ILE A 45 13.85 -1.37 -3.09
N ARG A 46 14.88 -1.94 -3.72
CA ARG A 46 16.25 -1.38 -3.70
C ARG A 46 16.36 -0.04 -4.40
N GLU A 47 15.49 0.24 -5.36
CA GLU A 47 15.44 1.53 -6.07
C GLU A 47 14.76 2.64 -5.25
N LYS A 48 14.05 2.30 -4.16
CA LYS A 48 13.39 3.32 -3.32
C LYS A 48 14.39 3.96 -2.37
N SER A 49 14.25 5.26 -2.18
CA SER A 49 15.08 6.03 -1.26
C SER A 49 14.67 5.80 0.20
N GLU A 50 15.53 6.17 1.14
CA GLU A 50 15.20 6.12 2.57
C GLU A 50 13.99 7.00 2.89
N GLU A 51 13.89 8.16 2.24
CA GLU A 51 12.78 9.10 2.42
C GLU A 51 11.44 8.47 2.07
N PHE A 52 11.40 7.65 1.00
CA PHE A 52 10.18 6.93 0.60
C PHE A 52 9.61 6.10 1.75
N PHE A 53 10.46 5.32 2.43
CA PHE A 53 10.05 4.50 3.57
C PHE A 53 9.75 5.35 4.80
N SER A 54 10.58 6.35 5.07
CA SER A 54 10.39 7.23 6.23
C SER A 54 9.06 8.01 6.15
N ASP A 55 8.69 8.48 4.96
CA ASP A 55 7.44 9.20 4.72
C ASP A 55 6.23 8.27 4.77
N GLY A 56 6.37 7.05 4.24
CA GLY A 56 5.39 5.99 4.42
C GLY A 56 5.06 5.72 5.89
N MET A 57 6.10 5.62 6.73
CA MET A 57 5.96 5.41 8.17
C MET A 57 5.31 6.60 8.87
N LYS A 58 5.72 7.84 8.55
CA LYS A 58 5.12 9.06 9.13
C LYS A 58 3.63 9.17 8.83
N LYS A 59 3.18 8.74 7.65
CA LYS A 59 1.75 8.75 7.27
C LYS A 59 0.87 7.89 8.18
N LEU A 60 1.43 6.92 8.93
CA LEU A 60 0.66 6.12 9.88
C LEU A 60 0.03 6.99 10.98
N VAL A 61 0.77 7.99 11.47
CA VAL A 61 0.28 8.92 12.51
C VAL A 61 -0.97 9.65 12.00
N THR A 62 -0.88 10.24 10.80
CA THR A 62 -2.00 10.94 10.17
C THR A 62 -3.21 10.03 9.91
N ARG A 63 -2.98 8.75 9.57
CA ARG A 63 -4.06 7.77 9.39
C ARG A 63 -4.75 7.42 10.70
N TRP A 64 -3.99 7.31 11.79
CA TRP A 64 -4.56 7.06 13.11
C TRP A 64 -5.39 8.26 13.61
N GLU A 65 -4.88 9.47 13.46
CA GLU A 65 -5.64 10.70 13.77
C GLU A 65 -6.95 10.77 12.97
N LYS A 66 -6.90 10.42 11.68
CA LYS A 66 -8.08 10.38 10.81
C LYS A 66 -9.08 9.33 11.28
N CYS A 67 -8.61 8.13 11.65
CA CYS A 67 -9.45 7.05 12.17
C CYS A 67 -10.17 7.47 13.47
N VAL A 68 -9.45 8.10 14.41
CA VAL A 68 -10.04 8.60 15.66
C VAL A 68 -11.08 9.69 15.39
N ARG A 69 -10.77 10.68 14.54
CA ARG A 69 -11.69 11.77 14.18
C ARG A 69 -12.98 11.28 13.55
N LEU A 70 -12.92 10.18 12.82
CA LEU A 70 -14.07 9.58 12.14
C LEU A 70 -14.75 8.50 12.98
N ASN A 71 -14.35 8.33 14.24
CA ASN A 71 -14.90 7.32 15.13
C ASN A 71 -14.81 5.89 14.54
N GLY A 72 -13.74 5.63 13.79
CA GLY A 72 -13.53 4.36 13.08
C GLY A 72 -14.17 4.28 11.69
N ASP A 73 -14.91 5.29 11.24
CA ASP A 73 -15.44 5.33 9.88
C ASP A 73 -14.34 5.59 8.84
N TYR A 74 -14.59 5.07 7.65
CA TYR A 74 -13.68 5.11 6.52
C TYR A 74 -13.98 6.33 5.63
N VAL A 75 -12.97 6.90 4.98
CA VAL A 75 -13.10 7.96 3.95
C VAL A 75 -12.68 7.41 2.63
#